data_AF-B0FB30-F1
#
_entry.id   AF-B0FB30-F1
#
_cell.length_a   1.000
_cell.length_b   1.000
_cell.length_c   1.000
_cell.angle_alpha   90.00
_cell.angle_beta   90.00
_cell.angle_gamma   90.00
#
_symmetry.space_group_name_H-M   'P 1'
#
loop_
_entity.id
_entity.type
_entity.pdbx_description
1 polymer ?
#
loop_
_entity_poly.entity_id
_entity_poly.type
_entity_poly.pdbx_seq_one_letter_code
_entity_poly.pdbx_strand_id
1 'polypeptide(L)'
;MEIQGNFVKFTGIGVYLEDTAIPLLAGKWKGKTAEELVNSVEFFRDIVTGPFKKFTQVTMILPLTGKQYSEKVSEMCVGVWKAHGTYTDADGATIDKFLEVFKDENFPPGASILFTTSPDGSLTISFSKDGMIPEAANIVLENEKLAQAVIESVIGKNGVSPATKQSLASRLSDLMNHFDEKATTDAEPNLSKNGL
;
A
#
# COMPACT_ATOMS: atom_id res chain seq x y z
N MET A 1 3.64 7.54 16.83
CA MET A 1 2.67 7.08 17.85
C MET A 1 2.92 7.86 19.12
N GLU A 2 1.89 8.32 19.81
CA GLU A 2 2.08 8.96 21.11
C GLU A 2 2.24 7.91 22.21
N ILE A 3 3.33 7.99 22.96
CA ILE A 3 3.59 7.15 24.14
C ILE A 3 3.93 8.11 25.27
N GLN A 4 3.12 8.10 26.33
CA GLN A 4 3.31 8.98 27.50
C GLN A 4 3.42 10.47 27.13
N GLY A 5 2.64 10.93 26.14
CA GLY A 5 2.65 12.31 25.67
C GLY A 5 3.81 12.69 24.74
N ASN A 6 4.67 11.74 24.38
CA ASN A 6 5.76 11.96 23.43
C ASN A 6 5.48 11.29 22.08
N PHE A 7 5.73 12.01 20.98
CA PHE A 7 5.66 11.43 19.64
C PHE A 7 6.88 10.54 19.37
N VAL A 8 6.67 9.23 19.40
CA VAL A 8 7.68 8.22 19.11
C VAL A 8 7.55 7.73 17.67
N LYS A 9 8.67 7.77 16.92
CA LYS A 9 8.77 7.26 15.55
C LYS A 9 9.12 5.78 15.58
N PHE A 10 8.17 4.92 15.18
CA PHE A 10 8.39 3.47 15.10
C PHE A 10 8.88 3.03 13.72
N THR A 11 8.31 3.61 12.66
CA THR A 11 8.56 3.20 11.28
C THR A 11 8.64 4.40 10.35
N GLY A 12 9.43 4.26 9.29
CA GLY A 12 9.29 5.03 8.06
C GLY A 12 8.44 4.25 7.07
N ILE A 13 7.54 4.92 6.35
CA ILE A 13 6.64 4.26 5.39
C ILE A 13 6.75 4.93 4.03
N GLY A 14 7.00 4.12 3.00
CA GLY A 14 6.93 4.51 1.60
C GLY A 14 5.76 3.82 0.91
N VAL A 15 5.01 4.57 0.11
CA VAL A 15 3.94 4.04 -0.76
C VAL A 15 4.30 4.38 -2.20
N TYR A 16 4.30 3.36 -3.05
CA TYR A 16 4.61 3.42 -4.46
C TYR A 16 3.41 2.89 -5.24
N LEU A 17 3.10 3.54 -6.35
CA LEU A 17 2.02 3.17 -7.25
C LEU A 17 2.63 2.84 -8.60
N GLU A 18 2.04 1.89 -9.32
CA GLU A 18 2.33 1.64 -10.72
C GLU A 18 2.11 2.91 -11.55
N ASP A 19 2.87 3.06 -12.64
CA ASP A 19 2.81 4.25 -13.51
C ASP A 19 1.41 4.47 -14.11
N THR A 20 0.69 3.40 -14.40
CA THR A 20 -0.72 3.40 -14.84
C THR A 20 -1.67 4.08 -13.85
N ALA A 21 -1.28 4.23 -12.57
CA ALA A 21 -2.11 4.92 -11.58
C ALA A 21 -2.35 6.38 -11.94
N ILE A 22 -1.39 7.07 -12.57
CA ILE A 22 -1.51 8.50 -12.90
C ILE A 22 -2.65 8.77 -13.88
N PRO A 23 -2.69 8.15 -15.09
CA PRO A 23 -3.82 8.37 -16.01
C PRO A 23 -5.16 7.95 -15.39
N LEU A 24 -5.21 6.84 -14.64
CA LEU A 24 -6.44 6.33 -14.05
C LEU A 24 -7.01 7.28 -12.97
N LEU A 25 -6.15 7.84 -12.12
CA LEU A 25 -6.56 8.81 -11.11
C LEU A 25 -6.86 10.19 -11.72
N ALA A 26 -6.12 10.60 -12.76
CA ALA A 26 -6.28 11.89 -13.40
C ALA A 26 -7.70 12.11 -13.96
N GLY A 27 -8.38 11.05 -14.42
CA GLY A 27 -9.76 11.14 -14.93
C GLY A 27 -10.76 11.73 -13.93
N LYS A 28 -10.47 11.67 -12.63
CA LYS A 28 -11.31 12.24 -11.56
C LYS A 28 -10.62 13.34 -10.75
N TRP A 29 -9.31 13.22 -10.57
CA TRP A 29 -8.57 14.02 -9.58
C TRP A 29 -7.64 15.07 -10.18
N LYS A 30 -7.48 15.13 -11.51
CA LYS A 30 -6.70 16.19 -12.17
C LYS A 30 -7.30 17.57 -11.89
N GLY A 31 -6.45 18.56 -11.69
CA GLY A 31 -6.82 19.93 -11.35
C GLY A 31 -7.08 20.16 -9.85
N LYS A 32 -7.14 19.09 -9.03
CA LYS A 32 -7.26 19.22 -7.57
C LYS A 32 -5.92 19.57 -6.94
N THR A 33 -5.97 20.49 -5.97
CA THR A 33 -4.82 20.89 -5.17
C THR A 33 -4.44 19.83 -4.15
N ALA A 34 -3.19 19.87 -3.68
CA ALA A 34 -2.73 18.99 -2.59
C ALA A 34 -3.62 19.07 -1.34
N GLU A 35 -4.14 20.26 -1.01
CA GLU A 35 -5.01 20.50 0.15
C GLU A 35 -6.40 19.86 -0.03
N GLU A 36 -6.98 19.94 -1.23
CA GLU A 36 -8.24 19.23 -1.53
C GLU A 36 -8.04 17.71 -1.44
N LEU A 37 -6.93 17.20 -1.98
CA LEU A 37 -6.67 15.76 -2.03
C LEU A 37 -6.36 15.16 -0.64
N VAL A 38 -5.56 15.84 0.19
CA VAL A 38 -5.19 15.31 1.52
C VAL A 38 -6.40 15.17 2.46
N ASN A 39 -7.42 16.00 2.26
CA ASN A 39 -8.67 15.98 3.03
C ASN A 39 -9.76 15.08 2.41
N SER A 40 -9.54 14.54 1.21
CA SER A 40 -10.51 13.70 0.51
C SER A 40 -10.37 12.23 0.90
N VAL A 41 -11.34 11.71 1.65
CA VAL A 41 -11.44 10.27 1.95
C VAL A 41 -11.59 9.46 0.66
N GLU A 42 -12.33 9.99 -0.31
CA GLU A 42 -12.62 9.33 -1.58
C GLU A 42 -11.36 9.22 -2.47
N PHE A 43 -10.48 10.23 -2.45
CA PHE A 43 -9.21 10.17 -3.17
C PHE A 43 -8.33 9.00 -2.70
N PHE A 44 -8.17 8.86 -1.38
CA PHE A 44 -7.41 7.74 -0.84
C PHE A 44 -8.12 6.40 -1.04
N ARG A 45 -9.46 6.38 -1.05
CA ARG A 45 -10.21 5.17 -1.41
C ARG A 45 -9.92 4.75 -2.85
N ASP A 46 -9.92 5.68 -3.80
CA ASP A 46 -9.58 5.40 -5.20
C ASP A 46 -8.13 4.90 -5.37
N ILE A 47 -7.19 5.38 -4.54
CA ILE A 47 -5.83 4.81 -4.49
C ILE A 47 -5.87 3.38 -3.95
N VAL A 48 -6.58 3.12 -2.85
CA VAL A 48 -6.64 1.78 -2.23
C VAL A 48 -7.25 0.77 -3.20
N THR A 49 -8.39 1.08 -3.81
CA THR A 49 -9.19 0.16 -4.64
C THR A 49 -8.89 0.27 -6.13
N GLY A 50 -8.01 1.18 -6.56
CA GLY A 50 -7.73 1.41 -7.97
C GLY A 50 -7.15 0.18 -8.68
N PRO A 51 -7.42 -0.03 -9.98
CA PRO A 51 -7.02 -1.23 -10.72
C PRO A 51 -5.56 -1.16 -11.19
N PHE A 52 -4.64 -0.87 -10.29
CA PHE A 52 -3.20 -0.76 -10.54
C PHE A 52 -2.43 -1.32 -9.34
N LYS A 53 -1.19 -1.75 -9.57
CA LYS A 53 -0.36 -2.32 -8.51
C LYS A 53 0.08 -1.23 -7.52
N LYS A 54 0.15 -1.58 -6.23
CA LYS A 54 0.75 -0.73 -5.20
C LYS A 54 1.81 -1.51 -4.43
N PHE A 55 2.80 -0.78 -3.95
CA PHE A 55 3.86 -1.31 -3.11
C PHE A 55 4.01 -0.43 -1.86
N THR A 56 3.93 -1.05 -0.68
CA THR A 56 4.10 -0.39 0.61
C THR A 56 5.33 -0.95 1.30
N GLN A 57 6.32 -0.08 1.54
CA GLN A 57 7.53 -0.40 2.28
C GLN A 57 7.43 0.17 3.68
N VAL A 58 7.42 -0.69 4.70
CA VAL A 58 7.45 -0.29 6.10
C VAL A 58 8.83 -0.60 6.65
N THR A 59 9.62 0.42 6.97
CA THR A 59 11.00 0.28 7.48
C THR A 59 11.08 0.62 8.95
N MET A 60 11.69 -0.23 9.76
CA MET A 60 11.76 -0.05 11.20
C MET A 60 12.75 1.04 11.58
N ILE A 61 12.32 1.96 12.44
CA ILE A 61 13.18 2.90 13.16
C ILE A 61 13.48 2.33 14.55
N LEU A 62 12.44 1.78 15.20
CA LEU A 62 12.56 1.00 16.43
C LEU A 62 12.26 -0.47 16.13
N PRO A 63 12.91 -1.41 16.84
CA PRO A 63 12.72 -2.83 16.59
C PRO A 63 11.28 -3.27 16.87
N LEU A 64 10.78 -4.20 16.06
CA LEU A 64 9.49 -4.86 16.23
C LEU A 64 9.61 -6.34 15.90
N THR A 65 8.97 -7.20 16.70
CA THR A 65 8.83 -8.60 16.31
C THR A 65 7.75 -8.74 15.24
N GLY A 66 7.86 -9.75 14.39
CA GLY A 66 6.84 -10.04 13.40
C GLY A 66 5.49 -10.32 14.06
N LYS A 67 5.48 -11.04 15.18
CA LYS A 67 4.29 -11.25 16.01
C LYS A 67 3.62 -9.94 16.45
N GLN A 68 4.36 -9.00 17.02
CA GLN A 68 3.80 -7.70 17.46
C GLN A 68 3.16 -6.94 16.29
N TYR A 69 3.81 -6.97 15.13
CA TYR A 69 3.31 -6.32 13.93
C TYR A 69 2.05 -7.02 13.39
N SER A 70 2.14 -8.33 13.19
CA SER A 70 1.09 -9.11 12.52
C SER A 70 -0.17 -9.21 13.35
N GLU A 71 -0.07 -9.44 14.67
CA GLU A 71 -1.24 -9.48 15.56
C GLU A 71 -1.99 -8.15 15.51
N LYS A 72 -1.28 -7.03 15.56
CA LYS A 72 -1.92 -5.71 15.54
C LYS A 72 -2.67 -5.42 14.23
N VAL A 73 -2.06 -5.79 13.10
CA VAL A 73 -2.68 -5.63 11.77
C VAL A 73 -3.89 -6.56 11.65
N SER A 74 -3.77 -7.83 12.05
CA SER A 74 -4.85 -8.82 11.98
C SER A 74 -6.04 -8.43 12.87
N GLU A 75 -5.80 -8.01 14.12
CA GLU A 75 -6.86 -7.54 15.03
C GLU A 75 -7.67 -6.39 14.42
N MET A 76 -6.97 -5.41 13.84
CA MET A 76 -7.61 -4.27 13.19
C MET A 76 -8.47 -4.71 11.99
N CYS A 77 -7.92 -5.55 11.11
CA CYS A 77 -8.64 -6.02 9.92
C CYS A 77 -9.88 -6.83 10.30
N VAL A 78 -9.71 -7.83 11.18
CA VAL A 78 -10.80 -8.71 11.63
C VAL A 78 -11.87 -7.92 12.36
N GLY A 79 -11.48 -6.95 13.21
CA GLY A 79 -12.42 -6.08 13.91
C GLY A 79 -13.32 -5.30 12.96
N VAL A 80 -12.73 -4.69 11.92
CA VAL A 80 -13.47 -3.94 10.89
C VAL A 80 -14.40 -4.87 10.09
N TRP A 81 -13.92 -6.03 9.65
CA TRP A 81 -14.72 -6.95 8.84
C TRP A 81 -15.89 -7.53 9.62
N LYS A 82 -15.69 -7.87 10.90
CA LYS A 82 -16.77 -8.34 11.79
C LYS A 82 -17.80 -7.23 12.05
N ALA A 83 -17.36 -5.99 12.31
CA ALA A 83 -18.27 -4.87 12.52
C ALA A 83 -19.15 -4.58 11.29
N HIS A 84 -18.62 -4.81 10.09
CA HIS A 84 -19.39 -4.68 8.83
C HIS A 84 -20.14 -5.96 8.42
N GLY A 85 -20.06 -7.06 9.18
CA GLY A 85 -20.70 -8.33 8.83
C GLY A 85 -20.13 -8.99 7.57
N THR A 86 -18.88 -8.68 7.21
CA THR A 86 -18.22 -9.17 5.98
C THR A 86 -17.15 -10.23 6.25
N TYR A 87 -16.90 -10.58 7.51
CA TYR A 87 -15.90 -11.57 7.89
C TYR A 87 -16.36 -13.00 7.55
N THR A 88 -15.52 -13.75 6.84
CA THR A 88 -15.78 -15.13 6.40
C THR A 88 -14.71 -16.11 6.90
N ASP A 89 -14.98 -17.40 6.79
CA ASP A 89 -13.99 -18.45 7.14
C ASP A 89 -12.75 -18.38 6.24
N ALA A 90 -12.90 -18.00 4.97
CA ALA A 90 -11.79 -17.79 4.06
C ALA A 90 -10.89 -16.61 4.50
N ASP A 91 -11.49 -15.55 5.06
CA ASP A 91 -10.73 -14.45 5.66
C ASP A 91 -9.95 -14.95 6.88
N GLY A 92 -10.56 -15.77 7.73
CA GLY A 92 -9.89 -16.41 8.88
C GLY A 92 -8.68 -17.25 8.47
N ALA A 93 -8.86 -18.16 7.52
CA ALA A 93 -7.76 -19.00 7.02
C ALA A 93 -6.62 -18.18 6.37
N THR A 94 -6.94 -17.04 5.77
CA THR A 94 -5.93 -16.10 5.24
C THR A 94 -5.18 -15.41 6.37
N ILE A 95 -5.89 -14.96 7.42
CA ILE A 95 -5.29 -14.34 8.60
C ILE A 95 -4.35 -15.32 9.31
N ASP A 96 -4.68 -16.61 9.41
CA ASP A 96 -3.80 -17.60 10.00
C ASP A 96 -2.47 -17.73 9.22
N LYS A 97 -2.52 -17.74 7.88
CA LYS A 97 -1.32 -17.73 7.02
C LYS A 97 -0.52 -16.44 7.17
N PHE A 98 -1.21 -15.31 7.27
CA PHE A 98 -0.58 -14.02 7.54
C PHE A 98 0.13 -14.05 8.90
N LEU A 99 -0.47 -14.56 9.96
CA LEU A 99 0.19 -14.66 11.27
C LEU A 99 1.39 -15.62 11.23
N GLU A 100 1.26 -16.77 10.54
CA GLU A 100 2.33 -17.76 10.48
C GLU A 100 3.57 -17.24 9.74
N VAL A 101 3.43 -16.48 8.64
CA VAL A 101 4.59 -15.95 7.91
C VAL A 101 5.41 -14.94 8.74
N PHE A 102 4.80 -14.29 9.74
CA PHE A 102 5.47 -13.32 10.61
C PHE A 102 5.97 -13.92 11.94
N LYS A 103 5.59 -15.16 12.27
CA LYS A 103 5.72 -15.75 13.61
C LYS A 103 7.15 -15.75 14.15
N ASP A 104 8.11 -16.15 13.31
CA ASP A 104 9.53 -16.29 13.68
C ASP A 104 10.37 -15.09 13.21
N GLU A 105 9.73 -14.05 12.69
CA GLU A 105 10.41 -12.87 12.17
C GLU A 105 10.72 -11.84 13.25
N ASN A 106 11.83 -11.14 13.06
CA ASN A 106 12.22 -10.00 13.88
C ASN A 106 12.79 -8.90 13.00
N PHE A 107 12.31 -7.68 13.19
CA PHE A 107 12.68 -6.54 12.38
C PHE A 107 13.53 -5.57 13.19
N PRO A 108 14.87 -5.65 13.13
CA PRO A 108 15.74 -4.65 13.72
C PRO A 108 15.59 -3.30 13.00
N PRO A 109 16.11 -2.19 13.56
CA PRO A 109 16.17 -0.92 12.86
C PRO A 109 16.82 -1.07 11.47
N GLY A 110 16.18 -0.50 10.45
CA GLY A 110 16.60 -0.61 9.05
C GLY A 110 15.97 -1.78 8.28
N ALA A 111 15.47 -2.81 8.96
CA ALA A 111 14.73 -3.89 8.29
C ALA A 111 13.37 -3.39 7.78
N SER A 112 12.89 -3.98 6.69
CA SER A 112 11.62 -3.62 6.06
C SER A 112 10.68 -4.80 5.92
N ILE A 113 9.39 -4.51 6.08
CA ILE A 113 8.28 -5.34 5.63
C ILE A 113 7.76 -4.74 4.33
N LEU A 114 7.63 -5.57 3.30
CA LEU A 114 7.32 -5.16 1.95
C LEU A 114 5.99 -5.80 1.53
N PHE A 115 5.03 -4.96 1.16
CA PHE A 115 3.70 -5.40 0.72
C PHE A 115 3.47 -4.98 -0.72
N THR A 116 3.16 -5.93 -1.60
CA THR A 116 2.64 -5.62 -2.93
C THR A 116 1.17 -6.01 -3.00
N THR A 117 0.32 -5.04 -3.32
CA THR A 117 -1.09 -5.28 -3.59
C THR A 117 -1.31 -5.25 -5.10
N SER A 118 -1.85 -6.33 -5.63
CA SER A 118 -2.06 -6.50 -7.06
C SER A 118 -3.52 -6.18 -7.45
N PRO A 119 -3.78 -5.79 -8.71
CA PRO A 119 -5.14 -5.54 -9.19
C PRO A 119 -6.08 -6.75 -9.14
N ASP A 120 -5.54 -7.97 -9.10
CA ASP A 120 -6.30 -9.21 -8.94
C ASP A 120 -6.77 -9.47 -7.49
N GLY A 121 -6.38 -8.60 -6.55
CA GLY A 121 -6.73 -8.72 -5.13
C GLY A 121 -5.70 -9.50 -4.30
N SER A 122 -4.61 -9.97 -4.88
CA SER A 122 -3.55 -10.66 -4.12
C SER A 122 -2.70 -9.71 -3.29
N LEU A 123 -2.26 -10.17 -2.12
CA LEU A 123 -1.27 -9.53 -1.26
C LEU A 123 0.02 -10.37 -1.25
N THR A 124 1.08 -9.83 -1.84
CA THR A 124 2.42 -10.41 -1.74
C THR A 124 3.18 -9.77 -0.59
N ILE A 125 3.85 -10.60 0.22
CA ILE A 125 4.62 -10.15 1.38
C ILE A 125 6.07 -10.61 1.21
N SER A 126 6.99 -9.68 1.42
CA SER A 126 8.43 -9.97 1.45
C SER A 126 9.10 -9.27 2.64
N PHE A 127 10.19 -9.83 3.14
CA PHE A 127 10.98 -9.24 4.22
C PHE A 127 12.37 -8.87 3.73
N SER A 128 12.84 -7.69 4.15
CA SER A 128 14.18 -7.20 3.85
C SER A 128 14.93 -6.91 5.14
N LYS A 129 16.17 -7.41 5.25
CA LYS A 129 17.04 -7.17 6.43
C LYS A 129 18.04 -6.05 6.21
N ASP A 130 18.31 -5.70 4.96
CA ASP A 130 19.36 -4.78 4.51
C ASP A 130 18.81 -3.59 3.70
N GLY A 131 17.49 -3.48 3.58
CA GLY A 131 16.81 -2.43 2.81
C GLY A 131 16.71 -2.73 1.32
N MET A 132 17.26 -3.86 0.83
CA MET A 132 17.10 -4.28 -0.56
C MET A 132 15.76 -5.00 -0.76
N ILE A 133 15.11 -4.77 -1.90
CA ILE A 133 13.87 -5.46 -2.26
C ILE A 133 14.25 -6.88 -2.73
N PRO A 134 13.78 -7.95 -2.06
CA PRO A 134 14.07 -9.33 -2.49
C PRO A 134 13.42 -9.66 -3.83
N GLU A 135 14.05 -10.54 -4.61
CA GLU A 135 13.49 -11.04 -5.87
C GLU A 135 12.33 -12.03 -5.63
N ALA A 136 12.41 -12.83 -4.57
CA ALA A 136 11.41 -13.83 -4.22
C ALA A 136 10.53 -13.37 -3.05
N ALA A 137 9.23 -13.63 -3.17
CA ALA A 137 8.27 -13.37 -2.11
C ALA A 137 8.36 -14.42 -1.00
N ASN A 138 8.06 -14.02 0.24
CA ASN A 138 7.88 -14.95 1.35
C ASN A 138 6.52 -15.66 1.25
N ILE A 139 5.47 -14.94 0.86
CA ILE A 139 4.12 -15.51 0.64
C ILE A 139 3.30 -14.64 -0.30
N VAL A 140 2.36 -15.27 -1.01
CA VAL A 140 1.27 -14.61 -1.73
C VAL A 140 -0.06 -15.07 -1.12
N LEU A 141 -0.91 -14.11 -0.76
CA LEU A 141 -2.21 -14.34 -0.14
C LEU A 141 -3.31 -13.83 -1.06
N GLU A 142 -4.16 -14.75 -1.53
CA GLU A 142 -5.31 -14.46 -2.38
C GLU A 142 -6.50 -13.95 -1.55
N ASN A 143 -6.42 -12.69 -1.10
CA ASN A 143 -7.48 -12.04 -0.33
C ASN A 143 -7.48 -10.52 -0.52
N GLU A 144 -8.42 -10.06 -1.35
CA GLU A 144 -8.57 -8.64 -1.70
C GLU A 144 -8.81 -7.75 -0.47
N LYS A 145 -9.61 -8.22 0.50
CA LYS A 145 -9.90 -7.46 1.71
C LYS A 145 -8.63 -7.21 2.50
N LEU A 146 -7.77 -8.21 2.66
CA LEU A 146 -6.50 -8.08 3.36
C LEU A 146 -5.53 -7.18 2.58
N ALA A 147 -5.44 -7.37 1.26
CA ALA A 147 -4.62 -6.53 0.39
C ALA A 147 -4.99 -5.03 0.55
N GLN A 148 -6.28 -4.71 0.45
CA GLN A 148 -6.78 -3.35 0.63
C GLN A 148 -6.60 -2.85 2.06
N ALA A 149 -6.85 -3.67 3.08
CA ALA A 149 -6.74 -3.28 4.47
C ALA A 149 -5.31 -2.90 4.87
N VAL A 150 -4.29 -3.56 4.32
CA VAL A 150 -2.88 -3.22 4.61
C VAL A 150 -2.55 -1.80 4.15
N ILE A 151 -2.84 -1.44 2.90
CA ILE A 151 -2.58 -0.07 2.42
C ILE A 151 -3.54 0.95 3.06
N GLU A 152 -4.81 0.59 3.27
CA GLU A 152 -5.79 1.46 3.93
C GLU A 152 -5.38 1.77 5.38
N SER A 153 -4.71 0.84 6.08
CA SER A 153 -4.17 1.09 7.42
C SER A 153 -3.13 2.21 7.47
N VAL A 154 -2.49 2.53 6.35
CA VAL A 154 -1.50 3.60 6.23
C VAL A 154 -2.15 4.91 5.79
N ILE A 155 -2.93 4.87 4.70
CA ILE A 155 -3.38 6.08 3.99
C ILE A 155 -4.89 6.34 4.08
N GLY A 156 -5.65 5.43 4.68
CA GLY A 156 -7.10 5.53 4.81
C GLY A 156 -7.55 6.68 5.71
N LYS A 157 -8.87 6.75 5.95
CA LYS A 157 -9.45 7.76 6.85
C LYS A 157 -8.84 7.69 8.26
N ASN A 158 -8.67 6.47 8.77
CA ASN A 158 -8.08 6.18 10.08
C ASN A 158 -6.61 5.72 9.96
N GLY A 159 -5.95 6.07 8.86
CA GLY A 159 -4.60 5.61 8.56
C GLY A 159 -3.57 6.12 9.57
N VAL A 160 -2.56 5.31 9.87
CA VAL A 160 -1.57 5.59 10.92
C VAL A 160 -0.52 6.63 10.54
N SER A 161 -0.45 7.03 9.27
CA SER A 161 0.61 7.92 8.76
C SER A 161 0.07 9.14 8.00
N PRO A 162 -0.31 10.22 8.71
CA PRO A 162 -0.72 11.48 8.10
C PRO A 162 0.34 12.06 7.15
N ALA A 163 1.63 11.90 7.49
CA ALA A 163 2.74 12.36 6.65
C ALA A 163 2.79 11.63 5.28
N THR A 164 2.47 10.33 5.26
CA THR A 164 2.39 9.56 4.00
C THR A 164 1.24 10.07 3.14
N LYS A 165 0.08 10.35 3.75
CA LYS A 165 -1.09 10.92 3.05
C LYS A 165 -0.77 12.28 2.44
N GLN A 166 -0.11 13.16 3.20
CA GLN A 166 0.29 14.48 2.72
C GLN A 166 1.28 14.38 1.56
N SER A 167 2.28 13.50 1.67
CA SER A 167 3.25 13.24 0.60
C SER A 167 2.57 12.75 -0.68
N LEU A 168 1.66 11.78 -0.57
CA LEU A 168 0.91 11.26 -1.72
C LEU A 168 0.04 12.36 -2.35
N ALA A 169 -0.76 13.08 -1.57
CA ALA A 169 -1.64 14.12 -2.06
C ALA A 169 -0.87 15.22 -2.82
N SER A 170 0.25 15.68 -2.25
CA SER A 170 1.10 16.69 -2.90
C SER A 170 1.67 16.18 -4.22
N ARG A 171 2.35 15.03 -4.20
CA ARG A 171 3.06 14.52 -5.38
C ARG A 171 2.11 14.09 -6.49
N LEU A 172 0.97 13.50 -6.15
CA LEU A 172 -0.03 13.08 -7.13
C LEU A 172 -0.78 14.27 -7.73
N SER A 173 -1.08 15.32 -6.96
CA SER A 173 -1.61 16.57 -7.50
C SER A 173 -0.68 17.12 -8.59
N ASP A 174 0.61 17.21 -8.30
CA ASP A 174 1.62 17.68 -9.24
C ASP A 174 1.70 16.77 -10.48
N LEU A 175 1.85 15.46 -10.29
CA LEU A 175 1.97 14.50 -11.39
C LEU A 175 0.75 14.50 -12.31
N MET A 176 -0.47 14.51 -11.77
CA MET A 176 -1.70 14.53 -12.57
C MET A 176 -1.87 15.84 -13.34
N ASN A 177 -1.40 16.96 -12.80
CA ASN A 177 -1.47 18.26 -13.47
C ASN A 177 -0.44 18.41 -14.59
N HIS A 178 0.70 17.74 -14.49
CA HIS A 178 1.72 17.67 -15.54
C HIS A 178 1.55 16.48 -16.49
N PHE A 179 0.57 15.61 -16.23
CA PHE A 179 0.24 14.49 -17.10
C PHE A 179 -0.48 14.99 -18.36
N ASP A 180 0.19 14.85 -19.51
CA ASP A 180 -0.38 15.14 -20.83
C ASP A 180 -0.85 13.84 -21.50
N GLU A 181 -2.18 13.63 -21.54
CA GLU A 181 -2.81 12.45 -22.16
C GLU A 181 -2.37 12.23 -23.62
N LYS A 182 -2.11 13.32 -24.36
CA LYS A 182 -1.73 13.28 -25.77
C LYS A 182 -0.30 12.80 -26.02
N ALA A 183 0.63 12.99 -25.07
CA ALA A 183 2.02 12.60 -25.26
C ALA A 183 2.23 11.08 -25.11
N THR A 184 1.35 10.40 -24.39
CA THR A 184 1.43 8.95 -24.13
C THR A 184 0.82 8.09 -25.22
N THR A 185 -0.11 8.60 -26.03
CA THR A 185 -0.71 7.85 -27.15
C THR A 185 0.20 7.76 -28.38
N ASP A 186 1.17 8.67 -28.51
CA ASP A 186 2.10 8.70 -29.65
C ASP A 186 3.35 7.82 -29.45
N ALA A 187 3.43 7.12 -28.30
CA ALA A 187 4.57 6.28 -27.91
C ALA A 187 4.35 4.77 -28.13
N GLU A 188 3.34 4.35 -28.91
CA GLU A 188 3.30 2.97 -29.41
C GLU A 188 4.43 2.76 -30.43
N PRO A 189 5.36 1.82 -30.21
CA PRO A 189 6.38 1.52 -31.20
C PRO A 189 5.70 0.89 -32.41
N ASN A 190 5.73 1.59 -33.55
CA ASN A 190 5.47 1.04 -34.86
C ASN A 190 6.43 -0.15 -35.08
N LEU A 191 6.02 -1.35 -34.70
CA LEU A 191 6.57 -2.60 -35.23
C LEU A 191 6.09 -2.71 -36.67
N SER A 192 6.76 -1.92 -37.51
CA SER A 192 6.66 -2.01 -38.95
C SER A 192 7.03 -3.43 -39.37
N LYS A 193 6.04 -4.05 -40.03
CA LYS A 193 6.18 -5.23 -40.86
C LYS A 193 7.29 -4.99 -41.88
N ASN A 194 8.47 -5.55 -41.66
CA ASN A 194 9.44 -5.88 -42.71
C ASN A 194 9.81 -7.36 -42.43
N GLY A 195 9.41 -8.36 -43.20
CA GLY A 195 9.22 -8.36 -44.64
C GLY A 195 10.53 -8.68 -45.35
N LEU A 196 11.11 -9.86 -45.08
CA LEU A 196 11.90 -10.71 -45.98
C LEU A 196 12.16 -12.07 -45.32
#